data_AF-N8YF60-F1
#
_entry.id   AF-N8YF60-F1
#
_cell.length_a   1.000
_cell.length_b   1.000
_cell.length_c   1.000
_cell.angle_alpha   90.00
_cell.angle_beta   90.00
_cell.angle_gamma   90.00
#
_symmetry.space_group_name_H-M   'P 1'
#
loop_
_entity.id
_entity.type
_entity.pdbx_description
1 polymer ?
#
loop_
_entity_poly.entity_id
_entity_poly.type
_entity_poly.pdbx_seq_one_letter_code
_entity_poly.pdbx_strand_id
1 'polypeptide(L)'
;MAGETQKAKTESAKTLYDKLWNDHLVQQRDDGSSLLYIDRHLLHEVTSPQAFEGLQLAGRKPWRLSANVATPDHNVPTSKKERSEGIAGIEDETSRIQVQTLDDNCEAFNIVEFKINDIRQGIAHVVGPEQGLTLPGMTVVCGDSHTATHGAFGCLAHGIGTSEVEHVLATQCLVQKKMKNMLVRVDGTLGQGVTPKDVVLAIIGKIGTAGGTGHAIEFGGQVFRDMSIEGRMTVCNMAIEGGARVGMVAVDDKTIEYVKNRPYAPKGEQWDAAVAYWNTLHSDADAHFDTVVVLQGEEIEPQVSWGTSPEMVIPVSQAVPTLEQARDDVQRNDWTRAYQYMGLDAGQALADIQLDRVFIGSCTNSRIEDIRAAAEVAKGKKVASSIKQAMVVPGSGLVKAQAEKEGLDKILIEAGFEWREPGCSMCLAMNADKLQPGEHCASTSNRNFEGRQGNGGRTHLVSPAMAAAAAIAGHFVDVRTF
;
A
#
# COMPACT_ATOMS: atom_id res chain seq x y z
N MET A 1 5.99 63.12 -6.27
CA MET A 1 4.83 62.21 -6.30
C MET A 1 5.35 60.89 -6.83
N ALA A 2 5.65 59.96 -5.91
CA ALA A 2 4.95 58.68 -5.75
C ALA A 2 5.06 57.85 -7.06
N GLY A 3 5.86 56.80 -7.17
CA GLY A 3 6.08 55.73 -6.20
C GLY A 3 5.22 54.54 -6.60
N GLU A 4 5.64 53.78 -7.61
CA GLU A 4 5.06 52.47 -7.94
C GLU A 4 6.14 51.41 -7.78
N THR A 5 6.34 51.00 -6.54
CA THR A 5 6.86 49.67 -6.23
C THR A 5 5.90 48.65 -6.85
N GLN A 6 6.36 47.95 -7.89
CA GLN A 6 5.82 46.65 -8.27
C GLN A 6 5.83 45.77 -7.01
N LYS A 7 4.67 45.61 -6.39
CA LYS A 7 4.45 44.48 -5.49
C LYS A 7 4.62 43.24 -6.36
N ALA A 8 5.74 42.55 -6.20
CA ALA A 8 5.83 41.15 -6.57
C ALA A 8 4.57 40.48 -6.04
N LYS A 9 3.78 39.84 -6.92
CA LYS A 9 2.78 38.86 -6.49
C LYS A 9 3.59 37.84 -5.68
N THR A 10 3.55 37.92 -4.36
CA THR A 10 3.94 36.82 -3.50
C THR A 10 3.08 35.65 -3.94
N GLU A 11 3.67 34.68 -4.65
CA GLU A 11 2.99 33.42 -4.89
C GLU A 11 2.53 32.90 -3.52
N SER A 12 1.25 32.56 -3.42
CA SER A 12 0.70 31.98 -2.20
C SER A 12 1.49 30.73 -1.84
N ALA A 13 1.84 30.57 -0.55
CA ALA A 13 2.50 29.37 -0.03
C ALA A 13 1.76 28.10 -0.50
N LYS A 14 2.50 27.11 -1.01
CA LYS A 14 1.97 25.91 -1.66
C LYS A 14 2.16 24.69 -0.77
N THR A 15 1.15 23.81 -0.73
CA THR A 15 1.35 22.46 -0.18
C THR A 15 2.22 21.61 -1.11
N LEU A 16 2.69 20.46 -0.66
CA LEU A 16 3.35 19.50 -1.53
C LEU A 16 2.43 19.07 -2.68
N TYR A 17 1.16 18.82 -2.40
CA TYR A 17 0.17 18.50 -3.43
C TYR A 17 0.03 19.62 -4.47
N ASP A 18 0.01 20.88 -4.04
CA ASP A 18 -0.06 22.01 -4.97
C ASP A 18 1.16 22.08 -5.88
N LYS A 19 2.37 21.86 -5.34
CA LYS A 19 3.61 21.82 -6.12
C LYS A 19 3.56 20.71 -7.16
N LEU A 20 3.27 19.48 -6.72
CA LEU A 20 3.16 18.31 -7.61
C LEU A 20 2.07 18.50 -8.67
N TRP A 21 0.90 19.01 -8.29
CA TRP A 21 -0.16 19.28 -9.25
C TRP A 21 0.26 20.30 -10.32
N ASN A 22 0.87 21.41 -9.90
CA ASN A 22 1.25 22.49 -10.80
C ASN A 22 2.36 22.08 -11.77
N ASP A 23 3.33 21.29 -11.30
CA ASP A 23 4.43 20.80 -12.13
C ASP A 23 3.96 19.88 -13.27
N HIS A 24 2.79 19.24 -13.13
CA HIS A 24 2.25 18.27 -14.09
C HIS A 24 1.00 18.75 -14.82
N LEU A 25 0.56 19.99 -14.57
CA LEU A 25 -0.61 20.56 -15.22
C LEU A 25 -0.33 20.87 -16.69
N VAL A 26 -0.93 20.12 -17.60
CA VAL A 26 -0.84 20.35 -19.04
C VAL A 26 -1.82 21.45 -19.46
N GLN A 27 -3.08 21.32 -19.04
CA GLN A 27 -4.13 22.27 -19.38
C GLN A 27 -5.28 22.21 -18.38
N GLN A 28 -5.73 23.37 -17.92
CA GLN A 28 -7.01 23.49 -17.23
C GLN A 28 -8.14 23.77 -18.23
N ARG A 29 -9.29 23.12 -18.04
CA ARG A 29 -10.47 23.24 -18.91
C ARG A 29 -11.56 24.07 -18.23
N ASP A 30 -12.43 24.65 -19.04
CA ASP A 30 -13.50 25.56 -18.58
C ASP A 30 -14.53 24.88 -17.66
N ASP A 31 -14.66 23.55 -17.74
CA ASP A 31 -15.55 22.74 -16.89
C ASP A 31 -14.95 22.41 -15.50
N GLY A 32 -13.77 22.96 -15.20
CA GLY A 32 -13.04 22.74 -13.95
C GLY A 32 -12.22 21.44 -13.90
N SER A 33 -12.25 20.62 -14.96
CA SER A 33 -11.32 19.50 -15.09
C SER A 33 -9.94 19.97 -15.58
N SER A 34 -8.93 19.15 -15.36
CA SER A 34 -7.55 19.43 -15.76
C SER A 34 -6.93 18.20 -16.40
N LEU A 35 -6.14 18.43 -17.44
CA LEU A 35 -5.29 17.42 -18.04
C LEU A 35 -3.96 17.41 -17.29
N LEU A 36 -3.63 16.29 -16.64
CA LEU A 36 -2.36 16.08 -15.96
C LEU A 36 -1.46 15.14 -16.77
N TYR A 37 -0.17 15.47 -16.83
CA TYR A 37 0.85 14.60 -17.39
C TYR A 37 1.20 13.46 -16.41
N ILE A 38 1.47 12.27 -16.95
CA ILE A 38 1.77 11.04 -16.23
C ILE A 38 3.19 10.57 -16.56
N ASP A 39 4.10 10.67 -15.58
CA ASP A 39 5.52 10.28 -15.74
C ASP A 39 5.73 8.77 -15.78
N ARG A 40 5.01 8.05 -14.92
CA ARG A 40 5.19 6.61 -14.71
C ARG A 40 3.84 5.89 -14.69
N HIS A 41 3.78 4.82 -15.46
CA HIS A 41 2.66 3.90 -15.49
C HIS A 41 3.16 2.50 -15.18
N LEU A 42 2.66 1.93 -14.08
CA LEU A 42 2.88 0.53 -13.75
C LEU A 42 1.69 -0.30 -14.25
N LEU A 43 1.99 -1.48 -14.74
CA LEU A 43 1.03 -2.38 -15.37
C LEU A 43 1.08 -3.75 -14.71
N HIS A 44 -0.07 -4.41 -14.65
CA HIS A 44 -0.22 -5.77 -14.14
C HIS A 44 -1.31 -6.51 -14.92
N GLU A 45 -1.43 -7.81 -14.69
CA GLU A 45 -2.19 -8.76 -15.50
C GLU A 45 -3.72 -8.65 -15.37
N VAL A 46 -4.23 -7.93 -14.36
CA VAL A 46 -5.67 -7.93 -14.07
C VAL A 46 -6.42 -6.86 -14.85
N THR A 47 -5.84 -5.66 -14.97
CA THR A 47 -6.54 -4.47 -15.52
C THR A 47 -5.95 -3.99 -16.84
N SER A 48 -4.70 -4.34 -17.15
CA SER A 48 -4.01 -3.90 -18.37
C SER A 48 -4.46 -4.62 -19.65
N PRO A 49 -4.83 -5.92 -19.66
CA PRO A 49 -5.17 -6.62 -20.90
C PRO A 49 -6.23 -5.92 -21.76
N GLN A 50 -7.32 -5.46 -21.15
CA GLN A 50 -8.39 -4.78 -21.88
C GLN A 50 -7.95 -3.42 -22.45
N ALA A 51 -7.01 -2.73 -21.78
CA ALA A 51 -6.46 -1.47 -22.29
C ALA A 51 -5.61 -1.70 -23.55
N PHE A 52 -4.82 -2.78 -23.59
CA PHE A 52 -4.06 -3.15 -24.79
C PHE A 52 -4.96 -3.56 -25.96
N GLU A 53 -6.04 -4.31 -25.69
CA GLU A 53 -7.04 -4.64 -26.70
C GLU A 53 -7.68 -3.36 -27.28
N GLY A 54 -8.04 -2.39 -26.43
CA GLY A 54 -8.56 -1.08 -26.86
C GLY A 54 -7.62 -0.33 -27.80
N LEU A 55 -6.32 -0.30 -27.48
CA LEU A 55 -5.30 0.28 -28.37
C LEU A 55 -5.26 -0.45 -29.73
N GLN A 56 -5.28 -1.78 -29.72
CA GLN A 56 -5.21 -2.58 -30.94
C GLN A 56 -6.43 -2.34 -31.84
N LEU A 57 -7.64 -2.38 -31.28
CA LEU A 57 -8.89 -2.12 -32.01
C LEU A 57 -8.93 -0.70 -32.60
N ALA A 58 -8.37 0.27 -31.88
CA ALA A 58 -8.26 1.65 -32.33
C ALA A 58 -7.07 1.93 -33.26
N GLY A 59 -6.21 0.94 -33.54
CA GLY A 59 -5.00 1.12 -34.33
C GLY A 59 -3.97 2.06 -33.70
N ARG A 60 -3.96 2.17 -32.37
CA ARG A 60 -3.07 3.06 -31.60
C ARG A 60 -1.85 2.30 -31.08
N LYS A 61 -0.80 3.06 -30.76
CA LYS A 61 0.40 2.57 -30.09
C LYS A 61 0.62 3.36 -28.80
N PRO A 62 1.28 2.78 -27.79
CA PRO A 62 1.70 3.54 -26.63
C PRO A 62 2.58 4.73 -27.03
N TRP A 63 2.34 5.89 -26.44
CA TRP A 63 3.01 7.14 -26.82
C TRP A 63 4.45 7.21 -26.32
N ARG A 64 4.70 6.81 -25.06
CA ARG A 64 6.05 6.79 -24.45
C ARG A 64 6.32 5.44 -23.79
N LEU A 65 6.94 4.52 -24.54
CA LEU A 65 7.27 3.18 -24.05
C LEU A 65 8.08 3.20 -22.74
N SER A 66 9.07 4.08 -22.62
CA SER A 66 9.93 4.19 -21.42
C SER A 66 9.20 4.56 -20.11
N ALA A 67 7.96 5.07 -20.19
CA ALA A 67 7.15 5.40 -19.03
C ALA A 67 6.40 4.18 -18.46
N ASN A 68 6.31 3.08 -19.21
CA ASN A 68 5.45 1.94 -18.91
C ASN A 68 6.30 0.72 -18.50
N VAL A 69 6.00 0.12 -17.35
CA VAL A 69 6.67 -1.11 -16.88
C VAL A 69 5.64 -2.06 -16.29
N ALA A 70 5.69 -3.33 -16.69
CA ALA A 70 4.78 -4.37 -16.27
C ALA A 70 5.43 -5.36 -15.29
N THR A 71 4.64 -5.89 -14.37
CA THR A 71 4.98 -7.06 -13.54
C THR A 71 3.68 -7.78 -13.20
N PRO A 72 3.56 -9.10 -13.42
CA PRO A 72 2.43 -9.85 -12.91
C PRO A 72 2.59 -10.02 -11.40
N ASP A 73 1.52 -9.91 -10.61
CA ASP A 73 1.60 -10.02 -9.15
C ASP A 73 0.34 -10.56 -8.43
N HIS A 74 -0.84 -10.51 -9.03
CA HIS A 74 -2.11 -10.91 -8.41
C HIS A 74 -2.40 -12.41 -8.55
N ASN A 75 -2.25 -12.94 -9.76
CA ASN A 75 -2.54 -14.31 -10.19
C ASN A 75 -1.32 -15.22 -10.13
N VAL A 76 -0.23 -14.70 -9.56
CA VAL A 76 1.04 -15.41 -9.52
C VAL A 76 1.07 -16.34 -8.31
N PRO A 77 1.41 -17.63 -8.50
CA PRO A 77 1.42 -18.60 -7.42
C PRO A 77 2.58 -18.34 -6.45
N THR A 78 2.29 -18.49 -5.16
CA THR A 78 3.28 -18.30 -4.08
C THR A 78 3.84 -19.62 -3.57
N SER A 79 3.27 -20.76 -3.98
CA SER A 79 3.85 -22.06 -3.66
C SER A 79 5.10 -22.29 -4.50
N LYS A 80 6.15 -22.87 -3.90
CA LYS A 80 7.42 -23.15 -4.59
C LYS A 80 7.25 -24.09 -5.78
N LYS A 81 6.35 -25.07 -5.64
CA LYS A 81 6.07 -26.07 -6.67
C LYS A 81 5.49 -25.40 -7.92
N GLU A 82 4.35 -24.72 -7.78
CA GLU A 82 3.68 -24.05 -8.90
C GLU A 82 4.58 -22.95 -9.50
N ARG A 83 5.29 -22.19 -8.66
CA ARG A 83 6.22 -21.16 -9.14
C ARG A 83 7.30 -21.73 -10.05
N SER A 84 7.85 -22.90 -9.73
CA SER A 84 8.90 -23.52 -10.54
C SER A 84 8.45 -23.90 -11.96
N GLU A 85 7.14 -24.04 -12.18
CA GLU A 85 6.51 -24.35 -13.46
C GLU A 85 6.13 -23.07 -14.25
N GLY A 86 6.36 -21.87 -13.70
CA GLY A 86 6.02 -20.59 -14.32
C GLY A 86 4.52 -20.45 -14.58
N ILE A 87 4.15 -19.91 -15.75
CA ILE A 87 2.74 -19.72 -16.14
C ILE A 87 2.00 -21.07 -16.21
N ALA A 88 2.67 -22.14 -16.63
CA ALA A 88 2.07 -23.47 -16.74
C ALA A 88 1.65 -24.05 -15.38
N GLY A 89 2.28 -23.61 -14.28
CA GLY A 89 1.94 -24.00 -12.92
C GLY A 89 0.69 -23.32 -12.35
N ILE A 90 0.11 -22.35 -13.05
CA ILE A 90 -1.12 -21.68 -12.62
C ILE A 90 -2.30 -22.61 -12.91
N GLU A 91 -2.85 -23.24 -11.88
CA GLU A 91 -3.95 -24.22 -12.01
C GLU A 91 -5.24 -23.58 -12.53
N ASP A 92 -5.62 -22.42 -12.00
CA ASP A 92 -6.81 -21.68 -12.44
C ASP A 92 -6.64 -21.13 -13.87
N GLU A 93 -7.53 -21.52 -14.77
CA GLU A 93 -7.46 -21.18 -16.19
C GLU A 93 -7.59 -19.67 -16.42
N THR A 94 -8.47 -18.98 -15.69
CA THR A 94 -8.67 -17.53 -15.82
C THR A 94 -7.40 -16.77 -15.44
N SER A 95 -6.82 -17.13 -14.28
CA SER A 95 -5.58 -16.58 -13.77
C SER A 95 -4.43 -16.80 -14.75
N ARG A 96 -4.33 -18.00 -15.33
CA ARG A 96 -3.30 -18.34 -16.31
C ARG A 96 -3.42 -17.50 -17.58
N ILE A 97 -4.64 -17.37 -18.11
CA ILE A 97 -4.92 -16.55 -19.30
C ILE A 97 -4.53 -15.10 -19.04
N GLN A 98 -4.87 -14.53 -17.88
CA GLN A 98 -4.53 -13.15 -17.55
C GLN A 98 -3.01 -12.91 -17.54
N VAL A 99 -2.23 -13.79 -16.90
CA VAL A 99 -0.76 -13.67 -16.88
C VAL A 99 -0.18 -13.84 -18.28
N GLN A 100 -0.61 -14.85 -19.04
CA GLN A 100 -0.15 -15.06 -20.42
C GLN A 100 -0.49 -13.88 -21.33
N THR A 101 -1.67 -13.28 -21.15
CA THR A 101 -2.10 -12.13 -21.93
C THR A 101 -1.26 -10.89 -21.62
N LEU A 102 -0.74 -10.74 -20.39
CA LEU A 102 0.21 -9.67 -20.07
C LEU A 102 1.52 -9.86 -20.83
N ASP A 103 2.09 -11.08 -20.80
CA ASP A 103 3.29 -11.47 -21.55
C ASP A 103 3.13 -11.14 -23.05
N ASP A 104 2.05 -11.62 -23.66
CA ASP A 104 1.77 -11.44 -25.09
C ASP A 104 1.63 -9.95 -25.47
N ASN A 105 0.95 -9.17 -24.63
CA ASN A 105 0.79 -7.73 -24.84
C ASN A 105 2.11 -6.98 -24.68
N CYS A 106 2.92 -7.30 -23.68
CA CYS A 106 4.20 -6.64 -23.46
C CYS A 106 5.15 -6.91 -24.64
N GLU A 107 5.15 -8.13 -25.17
CA GLU A 107 5.90 -8.48 -26.39
C GLU A 107 5.39 -7.74 -27.63
N ALA A 108 4.06 -7.72 -27.86
CA ALA A 108 3.46 -7.08 -29.01
C ALA A 108 3.68 -5.56 -29.05
N PHE A 109 3.64 -4.90 -27.89
CA PHE A 109 3.76 -3.45 -27.77
C PHE A 109 5.16 -2.98 -27.35
N ASN A 110 6.12 -3.90 -27.15
CA ASN A 110 7.49 -3.62 -26.70
C ASN A 110 7.53 -2.85 -25.36
N ILE A 111 6.77 -3.35 -24.38
CA ILE A 111 6.75 -2.86 -23.00
C ILE A 111 7.74 -3.69 -22.17
N VAL A 112 8.48 -3.02 -21.28
CA VAL A 112 9.37 -3.71 -20.35
C VAL A 112 8.54 -4.47 -19.32
N GLU A 113 8.82 -5.74 -19.15
CA GLU A 113 8.13 -6.62 -18.21
C GLU A 113 9.13 -7.38 -17.32
N PHE A 114 8.83 -7.44 -16.02
CA PHE A 114 9.46 -8.38 -15.10
C PHE A 114 8.61 -9.64 -15.01
N LYS A 115 8.82 -10.57 -15.94
CA LYS A 115 8.04 -11.81 -16.06
C LYS A 115 8.08 -12.65 -14.78
N ILE A 116 7.16 -13.61 -14.67
CA ILE A 116 6.96 -14.48 -13.48
C ILE A 116 8.23 -15.07 -12.84
N ASN A 117 9.28 -15.35 -13.64
CA ASN A 117 10.53 -15.96 -13.17
C ASN A 117 11.73 -14.98 -13.16
N ASP A 118 11.51 -13.70 -13.44
CA ASP A 118 12.52 -12.67 -13.24
C ASP A 118 12.75 -12.45 -11.73
N ILE A 119 14.00 -12.35 -11.29
CA ILE A 119 14.33 -12.13 -9.88
C ILE A 119 13.74 -10.82 -9.32
N ARG A 120 13.45 -9.85 -10.19
CA ARG A 120 12.85 -8.56 -9.83
C ARG A 120 11.33 -8.64 -9.72
N GLN A 121 10.70 -9.71 -10.19
CA GLN A 121 9.26 -9.85 -10.16
C GLN A 121 8.73 -9.77 -8.72
N GLY A 122 7.59 -9.13 -8.59
CA GLY A 122 6.92 -8.90 -7.32
C GLY A 122 5.73 -7.98 -7.48
N ILE A 123 5.18 -7.57 -6.35
CA ILE A 123 4.06 -6.66 -6.26
C ILE A 123 4.47 -5.31 -6.84
N ALA A 124 3.66 -4.74 -7.75
CA ALA A 124 4.01 -3.52 -8.50
C ALA A 124 4.43 -2.36 -7.58
N HIS A 125 3.78 -2.22 -6.43
CA HIS A 125 4.06 -1.17 -5.44
C HIS A 125 5.29 -1.41 -4.57
N VAL A 126 5.89 -2.61 -4.61
CA VAL A 126 7.18 -2.94 -4.00
C VAL A 126 8.29 -2.82 -5.04
N VAL A 127 8.05 -3.39 -6.22
CA VAL A 127 9.00 -3.40 -7.33
C VAL A 127 9.28 -2.00 -7.86
N GLY A 128 8.26 -1.15 -7.99
CA GLY A 128 8.43 0.22 -8.50
C GLY A 128 9.52 1.01 -7.77
N PRO A 129 9.42 1.20 -6.45
CA PRO A 129 10.46 1.88 -5.69
C PRO A 129 11.79 1.12 -5.61
N GLU A 130 11.75 -0.21 -5.50
CA GLU A 130 12.97 -1.04 -5.44
C GLU A 130 13.83 -0.91 -6.70
N GLN A 131 13.21 -0.71 -7.86
CA GLN A 131 13.90 -0.48 -9.12
C GLN A 131 14.24 1.01 -9.35
N GLY A 132 13.70 1.94 -8.55
CA GLY A 132 13.82 3.37 -8.82
C GLY A 132 12.93 3.85 -9.97
N LEU A 133 11.85 3.11 -10.27
CA LEU A 133 10.81 3.53 -11.21
C LEU A 133 9.90 4.61 -10.61
N THR A 134 9.88 4.68 -9.29
CA THR A 134 9.26 5.72 -8.47
C THR A 134 10.34 6.65 -7.97
N LEU A 135 10.34 7.90 -8.45
CA LEU A 135 11.28 8.93 -8.02
C LEU A 135 10.51 10.16 -7.54
N PRO A 136 11.06 10.94 -6.58
CA PRO A 136 10.36 12.08 -6.05
C PRO A 136 9.95 13.10 -7.11
N GLY A 137 8.76 13.68 -6.94
CA GLY A 137 8.18 14.64 -7.87
C GLY A 137 7.28 14.02 -8.94
N MET A 138 7.37 12.71 -9.19
CA MET A 138 6.63 12.09 -10.30
C MET A 138 5.11 12.03 -10.09
N THR A 139 4.35 12.06 -11.18
CA THR A 139 3.01 11.48 -11.25
C THR A 139 3.09 9.98 -11.58
N VAL A 140 2.51 9.15 -10.71
CA VAL A 140 2.57 7.68 -10.84
C VAL A 140 1.16 7.09 -10.84
N VAL A 141 0.87 6.25 -11.83
CA VAL A 141 -0.42 5.55 -11.95
C VAL A 141 -0.24 4.06 -12.17
N CYS A 142 -1.24 3.29 -11.76
CA CYS A 142 -1.38 1.87 -12.04
C CYS A 142 -2.87 1.54 -12.02
N GLY A 143 -3.26 0.48 -12.71
CA GLY A 143 -4.61 -0.09 -12.62
C GLY A 143 -4.94 -0.74 -11.25
N ASP A 144 -4.28 -0.29 -10.17
CA ASP A 144 -4.48 -0.77 -8.79
C ASP A 144 -4.75 0.40 -7.84
N SER A 145 -5.70 0.23 -6.92
CA SER A 145 -6.11 1.30 -5.99
C SER A 145 -5.03 1.76 -5.02
N HIS A 146 -4.08 0.89 -4.66
CA HIS A 146 -3.03 1.16 -3.67
C HIS A 146 -1.77 1.78 -4.29
N THR A 147 -1.86 2.27 -5.52
CA THR A 147 -0.82 3.10 -6.14
C THR A 147 -0.42 4.30 -5.28
N ALA A 148 -1.31 4.75 -4.39
CA ALA A 148 -1.01 5.75 -3.35
C ALA A 148 0.25 5.42 -2.53
N THR A 149 0.67 4.14 -2.43
CA THR A 149 1.94 3.70 -1.83
C THR A 149 3.14 4.55 -2.27
N HIS A 150 3.19 4.94 -3.55
CA HIS A 150 4.32 5.68 -4.12
C HIS A 150 4.40 7.12 -3.63
N GLY A 151 3.34 7.67 -3.03
CA GLY A 151 3.38 9.00 -2.42
C GLY A 151 4.31 9.10 -1.20
N ALA A 152 4.76 7.97 -0.64
CA ALA A 152 5.84 7.91 0.34
C ALA A 152 7.15 8.56 -0.12
N PHE A 153 7.31 8.73 -1.44
CA PHE A 153 8.45 9.35 -2.10
C PHE A 153 8.20 10.81 -2.49
N GLY A 154 7.12 11.44 -2.04
CA GLY A 154 6.71 12.75 -2.53
C GLY A 154 6.24 12.71 -4.00
N CYS A 155 5.52 11.66 -4.37
CA CYS A 155 4.90 11.50 -5.69
C CYS A 155 3.40 11.82 -5.65
N LEU A 156 2.85 12.32 -6.76
CA LEU A 156 1.40 12.37 -6.96
C LEU A 156 0.95 11.02 -7.54
N ALA A 157 0.63 10.08 -6.65
CA ALA A 157 0.38 8.70 -7.02
C ALA A 157 -1.04 8.24 -6.69
N HIS A 158 -1.71 7.58 -7.64
CA HIS A 158 -3.10 7.15 -7.49
C HIS A 158 -3.49 6.04 -8.46
N GLY A 159 -4.45 5.21 -8.04
CA GLY A 159 -5.01 4.15 -8.87
C GLY A 159 -5.97 4.69 -9.92
N ILE A 160 -5.98 4.02 -11.08
CA ILE A 160 -6.78 4.39 -12.25
C ILE A 160 -7.60 3.20 -12.76
N GLY A 161 -8.70 3.47 -13.47
CA GLY A 161 -9.51 2.42 -14.08
C GLY A 161 -8.96 1.92 -15.42
N THR A 162 -9.44 0.77 -15.91
CA THR A 162 -9.01 0.18 -17.20
C THR A 162 -9.08 1.15 -18.39
N SER A 163 -10.13 1.97 -18.50
CA SER A 163 -10.22 2.97 -19.58
C SER A 163 -9.17 4.08 -19.44
N GLU A 164 -8.80 4.43 -18.20
CA GLU A 164 -7.73 5.39 -17.95
C GLU A 164 -6.35 4.77 -18.26
N VAL A 165 -6.15 3.47 -18.02
CA VAL A 165 -4.92 2.74 -18.42
C VAL A 165 -4.69 2.88 -19.93
N GLU A 166 -5.73 2.68 -20.75
CA GLU A 166 -5.64 2.90 -22.21
C GLU A 166 -5.26 4.35 -22.53
N HIS A 167 -5.92 5.33 -21.88
CA HIS A 167 -5.63 6.74 -22.12
C HIS A 167 -4.20 7.13 -21.76
N VAL A 168 -3.66 6.62 -20.64
CA VAL A 168 -2.26 6.85 -20.27
C VAL A 168 -1.35 6.24 -21.31
N LEU A 169 -1.54 4.97 -21.69
CA LEU A 169 -0.73 4.36 -22.74
C LEU A 169 -0.76 5.20 -24.02
N ALA A 170 -1.94 5.65 -24.46
CA ALA A 170 -2.10 6.40 -25.71
C ALA A 170 -1.58 7.85 -25.67
N THR A 171 -1.53 8.50 -24.51
CA THR A 171 -1.34 9.97 -24.44
C THR A 171 -0.41 10.47 -23.33
N GLN A 172 -0.08 9.62 -22.35
CA GLN A 172 0.55 9.98 -21.07
C GLN A 172 -0.16 11.09 -20.30
N CYS A 173 -1.46 11.28 -20.52
CA CYS A 173 -2.23 12.28 -19.82
C CYS A 173 -3.53 11.70 -19.28
N LEU A 174 -4.00 12.26 -18.17
CA LEU A 174 -5.30 11.94 -17.59
C LEU A 174 -6.10 13.18 -17.27
N VAL A 175 -7.41 13.09 -17.46
CA VAL A 175 -8.34 14.11 -17.00
C VAL A 175 -8.61 13.89 -15.52
N GLN A 176 -8.20 14.84 -14.68
CA GLN A 176 -8.39 14.81 -13.24
C GLN A 176 -9.11 16.08 -12.76
N LYS A 177 -9.70 16.00 -11.57
CA LYS A 177 -10.18 17.18 -10.82
C LYS A 177 -9.26 17.40 -9.63
N LYS A 178 -8.90 18.66 -9.37
CA LYS A 178 -8.07 19.00 -8.22
C LYS A 178 -8.82 18.71 -6.93
N MET A 179 -8.15 18.04 -5.99
CA MET A 179 -8.67 17.69 -4.68
C MET A 179 -8.39 18.80 -3.67
N LYS A 180 -9.06 18.75 -2.51
CA LYS A 180 -8.73 19.60 -1.37
C LYS A 180 -7.47 19.11 -0.67
N ASN A 181 -6.73 20.01 -0.04
CA ASN A 181 -5.55 19.69 0.76
C ASN A 181 -5.97 19.22 2.17
N MET A 182 -5.54 18.02 2.58
CA MET A 182 -5.73 17.53 3.94
C MET A 182 -4.37 17.24 4.57
N LEU A 183 -4.11 17.77 5.77
CA LEU A 183 -2.95 17.40 6.58
C LEU A 183 -3.39 16.43 7.67
N VAL A 184 -2.83 15.22 7.67
CA VAL A 184 -2.88 14.31 8.81
C VAL A 184 -1.55 14.44 9.54
N ARG A 185 -1.55 15.16 10.67
CA ARG A 185 -0.37 15.42 11.49
C ARG A 185 -0.26 14.45 12.66
N VAL A 186 0.84 13.70 12.74
CA VAL A 186 1.16 12.85 13.90
C VAL A 186 2.45 13.34 14.53
N ASP A 187 2.31 14.00 15.68
CA ASP A 187 3.42 14.57 16.44
C ASP A 187 3.94 13.57 17.48
N GLY A 188 5.08 13.87 18.09
CA GLY A 188 5.66 13.01 19.13
C GLY A 188 6.45 11.81 18.62
N THR A 189 6.58 10.79 19.48
CA THR A 189 7.31 9.55 19.19
C THR A 189 6.43 8.34 19.46
N LEU A 190 6.56 7.29 18.65
CA LEU A 190 5.81 6.06 18.85
C LEU A 190 6.30 5.28 20.08
N GLY A 191 5.36 4.67 20.80
CA GLY A 191 5.66 3.75 21.89
C GLY A 191 6.29 2.43 21.42
N GLN A 192 6.77 1.62 22.36
CA GLN A 192 7.26 0.27 22.07
C GLN A 192 6.20 -0.56 21.35
N GLY A 193 6.60 -1.39 20.40
CA GLY A 193 5.70 -2.32 19.69
C GLY A 193 4.76 -1.66 18.68
N VAL A 194 4.75 -0.33 18.58
CA VAL A 194 3.93 0.44 17.64
C VAL A 194 4.70 0.64 16.33
N THR A 195 4.06 0.32 15.22
CA THR A 195 4.65 0.33 13.88
C THR A 195 3.88 1.29 12.95
N PRO A 196 4.39 1.58 11.74
CA PRO A 196 3.66 2.37 10.75
C PRO A 196 2.27 1.83 10.41
N LYS A 197 2.07 0.50 10.50
CA LYS A 197 0.76 -0.13 10.29
C LYS A 197 -0.24 0.28 11.38
N ASP A 198 0.21 0.33 12.63
CA ASP A 198 -0.63 0.76 13.77
C ASP A 198 -0.98 2.25 13.65
N VAL A 199 -0.04 3.08 13.19
CA VAL A 199 -0.28 4.51 12.95
C VAL A 199 -1.38 4.72 11.92
N VAL A 200 -1.30 4.06 10.75
CA VAL A 200 -2.30 4.26 9.71
C VAL A 200 -3.65 3.67 10.06
N LEU A 201 -3.68 2.54 10.78
CA LEU A 201 -4.92 1.98 11.33
C LEU A 201 -5.57 2.93 12.35
N ALA A 202 -4.79 3.52 13.26
CA ALA A 202 -5.31 4.51 14.22
C ALA A 202 -5.85 5.78 13.52
N ILE A 203 -5.18 6.23 12.44
CA ILE A 203 -5.68 7.32 11.59
C ILE A 203 -7.02 6.94 10.98
N ILE A 204 -7.14 5.77 10.36
CA ILE A 204 -8.38 5.31 9.71
C ILE A 204 -9.50 5.13 10.74
N GLY A 205 -9.21 4.57 11.92
CA GLY A 205 -10.18 4.49 13.02
C GLY A 205 -10.68 5.86 13.47
N LYS A 206 -9.82 6.90 13.41
CA LYS A 206 -10.18 8.28 13.78
C LYS A 206 -10.99 9.01 12.70
N ILE A 207 -10.61 8.89 11.43
CA ILE A 207 -11.24 9.65 10.34
C ILE A 207 -12.36 8.88 9.63
N GLY A 208 -12.43 7.56 9.81
CA GLY A 208 -13.32 6.66 9.09
C GLY A 208 -12.90 6.43 7.64
N THR A 209 -13.52 5.45 7.00
CA THR A 209 -13.27 5.08 5.60
C THR A 209 -13.66 6.14 4.58
N ALA A 210 -14.46 7.14 4.98
CA ALA A 210 -14.85 8.26 4.14
C ALA A 210 -14.11 9.57 4.49
N GLY A 211 -13.26 9.59 5.52
CA GLY A 211 -12.68 10.81 6.08
C GLY A 211 -11.82 11.62 5.11
N GLY A 212 -11.14 10.95 4.18
CA GLY A 212 -10.30 11.53 3.13
C GLY A 212 -11.02 11.76 1.79
N THR A 213 -12.33 11.50 1.70
CA THR A 213 -13.07 11.63 0.43
C THR A 213 -12.93 13.04 -0.15
N GLY A 214 -12.49 13.14 -1.42
CA GLY A 214 -12.29 14.41 -2.10
C GLY A 214 -11.03 15.18 -1.69
N HIS A 215 -10.15 14.58 -0.87
CA HIS A 215 -8.89 15.17 -0.44
C HIS A 215 -7.67 14.43 -1.00
N ALA A 216 -6.58 15.17 -1.16
CA ALA A 216 -5.22 14.63 -1.19
C ALA A 216 -4.65 14.75 0.23
N ILE A 217 -4.25 13.62 0.82
CA ILE A 217 -3.71 13.60 2.19
C ILE A 217 -2.19 13.79 2.14
N GLU A 218 -1.70 14.78 2.87
CA GLU A 218 -0.31 14.91 3.27
C GLU A 218 -0.16 14.37 4.70
N PHE A 219 0.72 13.38 4.87
CA PHE A 219 1.08 12.82 6.17
C PHE A 219 2.31 13.57 6.69
N GLY A 220 2.12 14.36 7.75
CA GLY A 220 3.15 15.24 8.31
C GLY A 220 3.29 15.11 9.83
N GLY A 221 4.34 15.70 10.40
CA GLY A 221 4.64 15.58 11.84
C GLY A 221 5.85 14.69 12.12
N GLN A 222 6.23 14.64 13.40
CA GLN A 222 7.50 14.02 13.82
C GLN A 222 7.53 12.52 13.53
N VAL A 223 6.42 11.81 13.74
CA VAL A 223 6.34 10.36 13.52
C VAL A 223 6.69 9.99 12.08
N PHE A 224 6.15 10.68 11.07
CA PHE A 224 6.47 10.35 9.67
C PHE A 224 7.88 10.75 9.24
N ARG A 225 8.46 11.80 9.84
CA ARG A 225 9.88 12.14 9.66
C ARG A 225 10.77 11.03 10.21
N ASP A 226 10.39 10.44 11.34
CA ASP A 226 11.14 9.36 12.00
C ASP A 226 10.97 8.00 11.33
N MET A 227 9.87 7.76 10.60
CA MET A 227 9.65 6.54 9.82
C MET A 227 10.75 6.30 8.78
N SER A 228 10.98 5.02 8.47
CA SER A 228 11.67 4.59 7.26
C SER A 228 10.81 4.89 6.02
N ILE A 229 11.41 4.83 4.84
CA ILE A 229 10.65 4.95 3.58
C ILE A 229 9.66 3.80 3.41
N GLU A 230 10.05 2.59 3.80
CA GLU A 230 9.19 1.40 3.76
C GLU A 230 7.98 1.54 4.71
N GLY A 231 8.15 2.23 5.84
CA GLY A 231 7.07 2.57 6.76
C GLY A 231 6.15 3.65 6.22
N ARG A 232 6.70 4.68 5.56
CA ARG A 232 5.90 5.68 4.83
C ARG A 232 5.08 5.03 3.72
N MET A 233 5.64 4.03 3.03
CA MET A 233 4.92 3.24 2.03
C MET A 233 3.71 2.53 2.65
N THR A 234 3.82 1.94 3.84
CA THR A 234 2.68 1.35 4.57
C THR A 234 1.58 2.38 4.82
N VAL A 235 1.94 3.59 5.27
CA VAL A 235 0.97 4.65 5.55
C VAL A 235 0.29 5.14 4.26
N CYS A 236 1.06 5.48 3.23
CA CYS A 236 0.51 5.98 1.98
C CYS A 236 -0.30 4.93 1.23
N ASN A 237 0.06 3.64 1.34
CA ASN A 237 -0.69 2.52 0.78
C ASN A 237 -2.15 2.51 1.25
N MET A 238 -2.36 2.75 2.55
CA MET A 238 -3.68 2.69 3.18
C MET A 238 -4.42 4.04 3.19
N ALA A 239 -3.93 5.05 2.46
CA ALA A 239 -4.66 6.31 2.29
C ALA A 239 -6.04 6.10 1.65
N ILE A 240 -6.14 5.12 0.73
CA ILE A 240 -7.38 4.76 0.05
C ILE A 240 -8.39 4.11 0.99
N GLU A 241 -7.95 3.36 2.00
CA GLU A 241 -8.81 2.83 3.06
C GLU A 241 -9.32 3.92 4.02
N GLY A 242 -8.64 5.07 4.10
CA GLY A 242 -9.15 6.30 4.73
C GLY A 242 -10.01 7.17 3.79
N GLY A 243 -10.25 6.73 2.55
CA GLY A 243 -11.10 7.40 1.57
C GLY A 243 -10.38 8.37 0.63
N ALA A 244 -9.06 8.54 0.75
CA ALA A 244 -8.28 9.43 -0.12
C ALA A 244 -7.58 8.65 -1.24
N ARG A 245 -7.75 9.09 -2.49
CA ARG A 245 -7.06 8.48 -3.65
C ARG A 245 -5.55 8.73 -3.67
N VAL A 246 -5.10 9.74 -2.94
CA VAL A 246 -3.71 10.19 -2.87
C VAL A 246 -3.33 10.36 -1.40
N GLY A 247 -2.20 9.78 -1.03
CA GLY A 247 -1.51 10.00 0.24
C GLY A 247 -0.04 10.26 -0.02
N MET A 248 0.56 11.29 0.57
CA MET A 248 1.96 11.66 0.31
C MET A 248 2.71 12.08 1.57
N VAL A 249 4.03 11.90 1.54
CA VAL A 249 4.96 12.39 2.57
C VAL A 249 5.99 13.30 1.89
N ALA A 250 6.37 14.38 2.56
CA ALA A 250 7.42 15.29 2.09
C ALA A 250 8.76 14.57 1.91
N VAL A 251 9.54 15.05 0.94
CA VAL A 251 10.86 14.52 0.63
C VAL A 251 11.86 14.99 1.68
N ASP A 252 12.69 14.07 2.14
CA ASP A 252 13.82 14.34 3.02
C ASP A 252 15.03 13.46 2.65
N ASP A 253 16.09 13.54 3.46
CA ASP A 253 17.34 12.81 3.25
C ASP A 253 17.12 11.29 3.16
N LYS A 254 16.16 10.72 3.91
CA LYS A 254 15.85 9.28 3.85
C LYS A 254 15.26 8.92 2.49
N THR A 255 14.43 9.79 1.92
CA THR A 255 13.85 9.57 0.60
C THR A 255 14.96 9.58 -0.47
N ILE A 256 15.85 10.57 -0.39
CA ILE A 256 16.98 10.71 -1.32
C ILE A 256 17.94 9.53 -1.19
N GLU A 257 18.27 9.11 0.03
CA GLU A 257 19.13 7.95 0.27
C GLU A 257 18.51 6.67 -0.27
N TYR A 258 17.22 6.44 -0.06
CA TYR A 258 16.55 5.23 -0.52
C TYR A 258 16.61 5.06 -2.04
N VAL A 259 16.43 6.15 -2.81
CA VAL A 259 16.43 6.09 -4.28
C VAL A 259 17.85 6.12 -4.87
N LYS A 260 18.87 6.42 -4.06
CA LYS A 260 20.26 6.46 -4.51
C LYS A 260 20.72 5.12 -5.04
N ASN A 261 21.39 5.14 -6.20
CA ASN A 261 21.91 3.95 -6.88
C ASN A 261 20.87 2.92 -7.33
N ARG A 262 19.56 3.21 -7.22
CA ARG A 262 18.53 2.33 -7.77
C ARG A 262 18.67 2.23 -9.29
N PRO A 263 18.32 1.09 -9.91
CA PRO A 263 18.55 0.83 -11.34
C PRO A 263 18.10 1.96 -12.28
N TYR A 264 16.94 2.56 -12.02
CA TYR A 264 16.34 3.64 -12.83
C TYR A 264 16.53 5.04 -12.25
N ALA A 265 17.29 5.20 -11.16
CA ALA A 265 17.60 6.52 -10.61
C ALA A 265 18.62 7.27 -11.49
N PRO A 266 18.55 8.62 -11.54
CA PRO A 266 19.51 9.43 -12.27
C PRO A 266 20.94 9.26 -11.72
N LYS A 267 21.95 9.57 -12.55
CA LYS A 267 23.38 9.45 -12.20
C LYS A 267 24.14 10.70 -12.63
N GLY A 268 25.30 10.93 -12.01
CA GLY A 268 26.17 12.06 -12.34
C GLY A 268 25.46 13.40 -12.18
N GLU A 269 25.64 14.32 -13.12
CA GLU A 269 25.04 15.67 -13.07
C GLU A 269 23.50 15.66 -12.98
N GLN A 270 22.84 14.65 -13.56
CA GLN A 270 21.38 14.50 -13.44
C GLN A 270 20.95 14.13 -12.02
N TRP A 271 21.79 13.38 -11.29
CA TRP A 271 21.53 13.09 -9.88
C TRP A 271 21.59 14.36 -9.05
N ASP A 272 22.62 15.19 -9.24
CA ASP A 272 22.79 16.43 -8.48
C ASP A 272 21.64 17.42 -8.76
N ALA A 273 21.22 17.53 -10.03
CA ALA A 273 20.05 18.33 -10.41
C ALA A 273 18.75 17.78 -9.82
N ALA A 274 18.56 16.46 -9.82
CA ALA A 274 17.40 15.82 -9.24
C ALA A 274 17.35 16.05 -7.72
N VAL A 275 18.45 15.84 -6.99
CA VAL A 275 18.52 16.11 -5.55
C VAL A 275 18.22 17.57 -5.22
N ALA A 276 18.74 18.52 -6.00
CA ALA A 276 18.44 19.94 -5.82
C ALA A 276 16.93 20.23 -5.96
N TYR A 277 16.26 19.63 -6.95
CA TYR A 277 14.81 19.74 -7.11
C TYR A 277 14.05 19.02 -5.99
N TRP A 278 14.44 17.79 -5.65
CA TRP A 278 13.81 16.96 -4.65
C TRP A 278 13.80 17.60 -3.26
N ASN A 279 14.84 18.35 -2.91
CA ASN A 279 14.90 19.12 -1.66
C ASN A 279 13.83 20.22 -1.56
N THR A 280 13.16 20.58 -2.66
CA THR A 280 12.07 21.57 -2.67
C THR A 280 10.68 20.94 -2.49
N LEU A 281 10.60 19.60 -2.52
CA LEU A 281 9.37 18.82 -2.48
C LEU A 281 8.88 18.58 -1.06
N HIS A 282 8.49 19.67 -0.42
CA HIS A 282 7.80 19.72 0.86
C HIS A 282 6.82 20.90 0.84
N SER A 283 5.81 20.90 1.71
CA SER A 283 4.94 22.07 1.89
C SER A 283 5.74 23.29 2.34
N ASP A 284 5.34 24.48 1.86
CA ASP A 284 5.86 25.75 2.38
C ASP A 284 5.38 25.98 3.83
N ALA A 285 6.13 26.74 4.63
CA ALA A 285 5.84 26.91 6.06
C ALA A 285 4.43 27.47 6.35
N ASP A 286 3.92 28.34 5.48
CA ASP A 286 2.61 28.99 5.61
C ASP A 286 1.56 28.40 4.64
N ALA A 287 1.78 27.19 4.11
CA ALA A 287 0.84 26.55 3.20
C ALA A 287 -0.51 26.28 3.86
N HIS A 288 -1.60 26.51 3.11
CA HIS A 288 -2.96 26.31 3.60
C HIS A 288 -3.45 24.87 3.34
N PHE A 289 -3.96 24.22 4.38
CA PHE A 289 -4.67 22.94 4.29
C PHE A 289 -6.16 23.18 4.58
N ASP A 290 -7.04 22.67 3.70
CA ASP A 290 -8.49 22.76 3.86
C ASP A 290 -8.96 22.00 5.11
N THR A 291 -8.29 20.90 5.44
CA THR A 291 -8.60 20.03 6.58
C THR A 291 -7.31 19.66 7.32
N VAL A 292 -7.33 19.71 8.66
CA VAL A 292 -6.21 19.27 9.50
C VAL A 292 -6.72 18.29 10.56
N VAL A 293 -6.11 17.11 10.62
CA VAL A 293 -6.36 16.09 11.65
C VAL A 293 -5.06 15.87 12.42
N VAL A 294 -5.11 15.97 13.74
CA VAL A 294 -3.92 15.82 14.61
C VAL A 294 -4.06 14.58 15.49
N LEU A 295 -3.01 13.78 15.58
CA LEU A 295 -2.85 12.69 16.55
C LEU A 295 -1.50 12.84 17.28
N GLN A 296 -1.42 12.22 18.45
CA GLN A 296 -0.22 12.18 19.28
C GLN A 296 0.35 10.76 19.21
N GLY A 297 1.61 10.61 18.80
CA GLY A 297 2.23 9.31 18.53
C GLY A 297 2.36 8.41 19.76
N GLU A 298 2.44 9.02 20.94
CA GLU A 298 2.55 8.35 22.25
C GLU A 298 1.22 7.73 22.68
N GLU A 299 0.10 8.22 22.15
CA GLU A 299 -1.26 7.71 22.41
C GLU A 299 -1.61 6.52 21.51
N ILE A 300 -0.82 6.25 20.46
CA ILE A 300 -1.06 5.13 19.55
C ILE A 300 -0.52 3.85 20.17
N GLU A 301 -1.39 2.87 20.32
CA GLU A 301 -1.05 1.50 20.74
C GLU A 301 -1.09 0.54 19.52
N PRO A 302 -0.54 -0.69 19.63
CA PRO A 302 -0.73 -1.69 18.59
C PRO A 302 -2.21 -1.90 18.26
N GLN A 303 -2.57 -1.90 16.98
CA GLN A 303 -3.95 -1.89 16.52
C GLN A 303 -4.39 -3.28 15.99
N VAL A 304 -5.66 -3.61 16.19
CA VAL A 304 -6.30 -4.80 15.61
C VAL A 304 -7.68 -4.43 15.07
N SER A 305 -7.94 -4.72 13.79
CA SER A 305 -9.31 -4.57 13.29
C SER A 305 -10.19 -5.71 13.81
N TRP A 306 -11.34 -5.39 14.39
CA TRP A 306 -12.27 -6.38 14.93
C TRP A 306 -13.44 -6.68 13.99
N GLY A 307 -13.79 -5.74 13.11
CA GLY A 307 -14.96 -5.85 12.22
C GLY A 307 -14.63 -6.18 10.76
N THR A 308 -15.54 -5.80 9.86
CA THR A 308 -15.46 -6.04 8.40
C THR A 308 -15.05 -4.81 7.60
N SER A 309 -14.54 -3.78 8.27
CA SER A 309 -14.06 -2.54 7.66
C SER A 309 -12.76 -2.09 8.34
N PRO A 310 -11.81 -1.45 7.62
CA PRO A 310 -10.59 -0.94 8.21
C PRO A 310 -10.79 0.11 9.32
N GLU A 311 -11.94 0.82 9.34
CA GLU A 311 -12.29 1.75 10.43
C GLU A 311 -12.76 1.06 11.71
N MET A 312 -13.14 -0.23 11.63
CA MET A 312 -13.54 -1.03 12.79
C MET A 312 -12.30 -1.59 13.47
N VAL A 313 -11.51 -0.69 14.05
CA VAL A 313 -10.18 -0.94 14.61
C VAL A 313 -10.04 -0.29 15.97
N ILE A 314 -9.35 -0.99 16.87
CA ILE A 314 -9.12 -0.56 18.24
C ILE A 314 -7.69 -0.95 18.68
N PRO A 315 -7.15 -0.30 19.72
CA PRO A 315 -5.97 -0.78 20.44
C PRO A 315 -6.14 -2.23 20.90
N VAL A 316 -5.07 -3.02 20.86
CA VAL A 316 -5.05 -4.42 21.31
C VAL A 316 -5.44 -4.57 22.79
N SER A 317 -5.24 -3.53 23.59
CA SER A 317 -5.59 -3.45 25.01
C SER A 317 -7.09 -3.27 25.28
N GLN A 318 -7.89 -2.95 24.25
CA GLN A 318 -9.32 -2.72 24.36
C GLN A 318 -10.15 -3.96 23.98
N ALA A 319 -11.41 -3.93 24.40
CA ALA A 319 -12.40 -4.93 24.03
C ALA A 319 -13.18 -4.48 22.79
N VAL A 320 -13.73 -5.45 22.06
CA VAL A 320 -14.67 -5.21 20.96
C VAL A 320 -15.79 -4.28 21.45
N PRO A 321 -16.11 -3.18 20.73
CA PRO A 321 -17.11 -2.22 21.18
C PRO A 321 -18.46 -2.87 21.47
N THR A 322 -19.27 -2.25 22.35
CA THR A 322 -20.66 -2.66 22.58
C THR A 322 -21.64 -1.82 21.75
N LEU A 323 -22.84 -2.35 21.47
CA LEU A 323 -23.82 -1.65 20.63
C LEU A 323 -24.32 -0.32 21.23
N GLU A 324 -24.15 -0.12 22.54
CA GLU A 324 -24.44 1.13 23.25
C GLU A 324 -23.39 2.22 22.97
N GLN A 325 -22.18 1.83 22.56
CA GLN A 325 -21.11 2.75 22.19
C GLN A 325 -21.23 3.26 20.73
N ALA A 326 -22.15 2.71 19.94
CA ALA A 326 -22.39 3.16 18.58
C ALA A 326 -22.96 4.60 18.58
N ARG A 327 -22.44 5.45 17.69
CA ARG A 327 -22.78 6.87 17.60
C ARG A 327 -24.23 7.13 17.16
N ASP A 328 -24.78 6.23 16.34
CA ASP A 328 -26.09 6.34 15.71
C ASP A 328 -26.63 4.93 15.33
N ASP A 329 -27.87 4.88 14.87
CA ASP A 329 -28.53 3.62 14.49
C ASP A 329 -27.90 2.96 13.23
N VAL A 330 -27.28 3.76 12.35
CA VAL A 330 -26.61 3.24 11.15
C VAL A 330 -25.38 2.44 11.58
N GLN A 331 -24.52 3.05 12.40
CA GLN A 331 -23.34 2.39 12.93
C GLN A 331 -23.72 1.18 13.81
N ARG A 332 -24.80 1.27 14.60
CA ARG A 332 -25.27 0.13 15.39
C ARG A 332 -25.65 -1.06 14.51
N ASN A 333 -26.34 -0.82 13.40
CA ASN A 333 -26.70 -1.86 12.43
C ASN A 333 -25.46 -2.41 11.72
N ASP A 334 -24.50 -1.55 11.37
CA ASP A 334 -23.24 -1.95 10.75
C ASP A 334 -22.42 -2.85 11.69
N TRP A 335 -22.31 -2.48 12.97
CA TRP A 335 -21.63 -3.28 13.99
C TRP A 335 -22.33 -4.61 14.23
N THR A 336 -23.66 -4.62 14.28
CA THR A 336 -24.45 -5.85 14.41
C THR A 336 -24.14 -6.85 13.29
N ARG A 337 -24.06 -6.37 12.04
CA ARG A 337 -23.68 -7.21 10.88
C ARG A 337 -22.23 -7.67 10.97
N ALA A 338 -21.31 -6.79 11.36
CA ALA A 338 -19.91 -7.13 11.54
C ALA A 338 -19.72 -8.22 12.59
N TYR A 339 -20.41 -8.16 13.75
CA TYR A 339 -20.36 -9.22 14.76
C TYR A 339 -20.85 -10.57 14.24
N GLN A 340 -21.96 -10.58 13.48
CA GLN A 340 -22.49 -11.81 12.89
C GLN A 340 -21.51 -12.42 11.89
N TYR A 341 -20.93 -11.60 11.00
CA TYR A 341 -19.96 -12.06 10.02
C TYR A 341 -18.69 -12.57 10.68
N MET A 342 -18.13 -11.78 11.58
CA MET A 342 -16.88 -12.07 12.29
C MET A 342 -17.06 -13.13 13.39
N GLY A 343 -18.29 -13.49 13.77
CA GLY A 343 -18.56 -14.41 14.87
C GLY A 343 -17.96 -13.93 16.20
N LEU A 344 -18.11 -12.63 16.49
CA LEU A 344 -17.61 -12.00 17.72
C LEU A 344 -18.76 -11.54 18.61
N ASP A 345 -18.50 -11.50 19.91
CA ASP A 345 -19.43 -10.95 20.89
C ASP A 345 -19.05 -9.50 21.26
N ALA A 346 -20.07 -8.67 21.52
CA ALA A 346 -19.89 -7.33 22.04
C ALA A 346 -19.17 -7.37 23.41
N GLY A 347 -18.12 -6.56 23.59
CA GLY A 347 -17.33 -6.52 24.82
C GLY A 347 -16.32 -7.67 24.98
N GLN A 348 -16.20 -8.58 24.00
CA GLN A 348 -15.18 -9.63 23.98
C GLN A 348 -13.78 -9.01 23.93
N ALA A 349 -12.82 -9.54 24.69
CA ALA A 349 -11.44 -9.10 24.57
C ALA A 349 -10.84 -9.59 23.25
N LEU A 350 -10.00 -8.77 22.61
CA LEU A 350 -9.31 -9.18 21.38
C LEU A 350 -8.44 -10.44 21.59
N ALA A 351 -7.87 -10.59 22.79
CA ALA A 351 -7.08 -11.76 23.15
C ALA A 351 -7.89 -13.07 23.20
N ASP A 352 -9.23 -13.02 23.29
CA ASP A 352 -10.07 -14.22 23.30
C ASP A 352 -10.34 -14.75 21.87
N ILE A 353 -10.02 -13.97 20.84
CA ILE A 353 -10.25 -14.35 19.44
C ILE A 353 -9.24 -15.42 19.05
N GLN A 354 -9.73 -16.65 18.86
CA GLN A 354 -8.93 -17.77 18.36
C GLN A 354 -8.66 -17.57 16.87
N LEU A 355 -7.41 -17.79 16.47
CA LEU A 355 -6.98 -17.64 15.09
C LEU A 355 -6.80 -19.00 14.43
N ASP A 356 -7.18 -19.10 13.16
CA ASP A 356 -6.94 -20.26 12.32
C ASP A 356 -5.70 -20.07 11.45
N ARG A 357 -5.52 -18.86 10.92
CA ARG A 357 -4.46 -18.55 9.97
C ARG A 357 -3.74 -17.25 10.30
N VAL A 358 -2.50 -17.15 9.83
CA VAL A 358 -1.71 -15.92 9.87
C VAL A 358 -1.09 -15.67 8.50
N PHE A 359 -1.24 -14.45 8.00
CA PHE A 359 -0.70 -14.00 6.73
C PHE A 359 0.16 -12.74 6.92
N ILE A 360 1.46 -12.88 6.65
CA ILE A 360 2.41 -11.77 6.62
C ILE A 360 2.85 -11.58 5.17
N GLY A 361 2.38 -10.51 4.54
CA GLY A 361 2.64 -10.20 3.13
C GLY A 361 1.76 -9.06 2.62
N SER A 362 1.57 -8.99 1.29
CA SER A 362 0.88 -7.94 0.51
C SER A 362 1.69 -6.68 0.20
N CYS A 363 1.16 -5.80 -0.65
CA CYS A 363 1.75 -4.48 -0.93
C CYS A 363 1.93 -3.61 0.33
N THR A 364 1.16 -3.88 1.39
CA THR A 364 1.15 -3.07 2.60
C THR A 364 2.34 -3.38 3.50
N ASN A 365 2.69 -4.64 3.68
CA ASN A 365 3.69 -5.11 4.64
C ASN A 365 4.34 -6.43 4.17
N SER A 366 5.31 -6.33 3.26
CA SER A 366 6.07 -7.47 2.71
C SER A 366 7.51 -7.10 2.35
N ARG A 367 7.97 -5.95 2.85
CA ARG A 367 9.30 -5.40 2.63
C ARG A 367 10.28 -5.98 3.65
N ILE A 368 11.57 -5.69 3.50
CA ILE A 368 12.58 -6.33 4.34
C ILE A 368 12.40 -5.98 5.82
N GLU A 369 12.03 -4.75 6.16
CA GLU A 369 11.76 -4.37 7.56
C GLU A 369 10.57 -5.14 8.18
N ASP A 370 9.53 -5.42 7.39
CA ASP A 370 8.35 -6.17 7.84
C ASP A 370 8.73 -7.62 8.19
N ILE A 371 9.54 -8.23 7.31
CA ILE A 371 10.03 -9.61 7.49
C ILE A 371 10.98 -9.70 8.68
N ARG A 372 11.85 -8.71 8.87
CA ARG A 372 12.72 -8.62 10.06
C ARG A 372 11.90 -8.50 11.35
N ALA A 373 10.87 -7.66 11.35
CA ALA A 373 9.99 -7.50 12.52
C ALA A 373 9.27 -8.81 12.88
N ALA A 374 8.76 -9.54 11.89
CA ALA A 374 8.16 -10.85 12.09
C ALA A 374 9.18 -11.90 12.60
N ALA A 375 10.38 -11.94 12.00
CA ALA A 375 11.43 -12.88 12.37
C ALA A 375 11.96 -12.64 13.80
N GLU A 376 12.10 -11.38 14.22
CA GLU A 376 12.54 -11.05 15.58
C GLU A 376 11.57 -11.59 16.64
N VAL A 377 10.26 -11.46 16.40
CA VAL A 377 9.22 -12.01 17.28
C VAL A 377 9.22 -13.55 17.25
N ALA A 378 9.44 -14.16 16.08
CA ALA A 378 9.41 -15.61 15.89
C ALA A 378 10.65 -16.36 16.41
N LYS A 379 11.78 -15.67 16.60
CA LYS A 379 13.06 -16.27 16.93
C LYS A 379 13.02 -17.12 18.19
N GLY A 380 13.35 -18.40 18.04
CA GLY A 380 13.39 -19.38 19.15
C GLY A 380 12.01 -19.79 19.69
N LYS A 381 10.92 -19.33 19.06
CA LYS A 381 9.54 -19.70 19.39
C LYS A 381 8.97 -20.63 18.30
N LYS A 382 7.75 -21.14 18.49
CA LYS A 382 7.05 -21.99 17.52
C LYS A 382 5.61 -21.48 17.32
N VAL A 383 5.12 -21.53 16.09
CA VAL A 383 3.72 -21.32 15.75
C VAL A 383 2.87 -22.29 16.57
N ALA A 384 1.79 -21.79 17.17
CA ALA A 384 0.89 -22.56 18.01
C ALA A 384 0.25 -23.71 17.21
N SER A 385 0.07 -24.86 17.85
CA SER A 385 -0.55 -26.03 17.21
C SER A 385 -2.03 -25.83 16.85
N SER A 386 -2.67 -24.79 17.38
CA SER A 386 -4.03 -24.38 17.01
C SER A 386 -4.08 -23.64 15.66
N ILE A 387 -2.96 -23.03 15.23
CA ILE A 387 -2.88 -22.34 13.94
C ILE A 387 -2.79 -23.40 12.84
N LYS A 388 -3.79 -23.41 11.95
CA LYS A 388 -3.82 -24.31 10.78
C LYS A 388 -2.73 -23.95 9.77
N GLN A 389 -2.46 -22.66 9.60
CA GLN A 389 -1.46 -22.17 8.65
C GLN A 389 -0.94 -20.79 9.02
N ALA A 390 0.38 -20.63 9.09
CA ALA A 390 1.04 -19.33 9.16
C ALA A 390 1.99 -19.19 7.97
N MET A 391 1.89 -18.11 7.20
CA MET A 391 2.70 -17.91 6.00
C MET A 391 3.33 -16.53 5.96
N VAL A 392 4.54 -16.46 5.37
CA VAL A 392 5.24 -15.22 5.06
C VAL A 392 5.53 -15.16 3.56
N VAL A 393 5.07 -14.08 2.93
CA VAL A 393 5.16 -13.84 1.48
C VAL A 393 5.94 -12.55 1.24
N PRO A 394 7.18 -12.62 0.72
CA PRO A 394 7.95 -11.44 0.34
C PRO A 394 7.28 -10.64 -0.78
N GLY A 395 7.50 -9.32 -0.79
CA GLY A 395 6.89 -8.43 -1.78
C GLY A 395 7.51 -8.52 -3.18
N SER A 396 8.78 -8.91 -3.27
CA SER A 396 9.50 -9.14 -4.53
C SER A 396 10.57 -10.23 -4.38
N GLY A 397 11.09 -10.73 -5.50
CA GLY A 397 12.18 -11.70 -5.50
C GLY A 397 13.48 -11.14 -4.94
N LEU A 398 13.72 -9.83 -5.05
CA LEU A 398 14.88 -9.17 -4.44
C LEU A 398 14.73 -9.05 -2.91
N VAL A 399 13.55 -8.71 -2.39
CA VAL A 399 13.26 -8.74 -0.95
C VAL A 399 13.44 -10.16 -0.40
N LYS A 400 12.93 -11.17 -1.12
CA LYS A 400 13.11 -12.59 -0.77
C LYS A 400 14.59 -12.96 -0.70
N ALA A 401 15.36 -12.65 -1.74
CA ALA A 401 16.79 -12.94 -1.80
C ALA A 401 17.56 -12.24 -0.67
N GLN A 402 17.17 -11.02 -0.31
CA GLN A 402 17.74 -10.30 0.83
C GLN A 402 17.41 -11.00 2.16
N ALA A 403 16.16 -11.37 2.39
CA ALA A 403 15.73 -12.06 3.61
C ALA A 403 16.44 -13.42 3.79
N GLU A 404 16.62 -14.17 2.70
CA GLU A 404 17.35 -15.45 2.69
C GLU A 404 18.85 -15.25 2.97
N LYS A 405 19.45 -14.18 2.42
CA LYS A 405 20.84 -13.82 2.72
C LYS A 405 21.03 -13.43 4.19
N GLU A 406 20.05 -12.78 4.79
CA GLU A 406 20.03 -12.41 6.21
C GLU A 406 19.66 -13.58 7.14
N GLY A 407 19.21 -14.72 6.58
CA GLY A 407 18.80 -15.91 7.33
C GLY A 407 17.44 -15.77 8.03
N LEU A 408 16.64 -14.77 7.65
CA LEU A 408 15.31 -14.52 8.22
C LEU A 408 14.32 -15.63 7.84
N ASP A 409 14.44 -16.16 6.61
CA ASP A 409 13.68 -17.31 6.12
C ASP A 409 13.86 -18.52 7.05
N LYS A 410 15.09 -18.80 7.49
CA LYS A 410 15.40 -19.93 8.37
C LYS A 410 14.75 -19.76 9.74
N ILE A 411 14.78 -18.55 10.30
CA ILE A 411 14.13 -18.24 11.57
C ILE A 411 12.63 -18.50 11.48
N LEU A 412 12.00 -18.01 10.41
CA LEU A 412 10.56 -18.14 10.18
C LEU A 412 10.17 -19.61 9.91
N ILE A 413 10.93 -20.33 9.07
CA ILE A 413 10.72 -21.76 8.81
C ILE A 413 10.91 -22.57 10.10
N GLU A 414 11.94 -22.27 10.88
CA GLU A 414 12.16 -22.93 12.16
C GLU A 414 10.98 -22.69 13.11
N ALA A 415 10.46 -21.47 13.17
CA ALA A 415 9.26 -21.18 13.96
C ALA A 415 8.00 -21.89 13.44
N GLY A 416 7.99 -22.40 12.21
CA GLY A 416 6.87 -23.12 11.62
C GLY A 416 6.04 -22.30 10.63
N PHE A 417 6.53 -21.14 10.21
CA PHE A 417 5.92 -20.39 9.11
C PHE A 417 6.28 -21.02 7.77
N GLU A 418 5.33 -20.99 6.85
CA GLU A 418 5.58 -21.30 5.45
C GLU A 418 6.28 -20.12 4.77
N TRP A 419 7.48 -20.36 4.25
CA TRP A 419 8.22 -19.39 3.45
C TRP A 419 7.86 -19.51 1.96
N ARG A 420 7.16 -18.50 1.44
CA ARG A 420 6.52 -18.52 0.11
C ARG A 420 7.30 -17.73 -0.95
N GLU A 421 6.81 -17.79 -2.19
CA GLU A 421 7.31 -17.05 -3.36
C GLU A 421 6.57 -15.70 -3.52
N PRO A 422 7.20 -14.67 -4.11
CA PRO A 422 6.67 -13.31 -4.10
C PRO A 422 5.36 -13.13 -4.89
N GLY A 423 4.42 -12.38 -4.33
CA GLY A 423 3.15 -12.03 -4.98
C GLY A 423 2.12 -11.47 -4.01
N CYS A 424 0.98 -11.02 -4.52
CA CYS A 424 -0.11 -10.48 -3.70
C CYS A 424 -0.71 -11.51 -2.72
N SER A 425 -0.65 -12.81 -3.07
CA SER A 425 -1.11 -13.91 -2.19
C SER A 425 -2.56 -13.69 -1.70
N MET A 426 -2.81 -13.99 -0.43
CA MET A 426 -4.10 -13.91 0.24
C MET A 426 -4.68 -12.48 0.30
N CYS A 427 -3.96 -11.43 -0.11
CA CYS A 427 -4.44 -10.05 -0.06
C CYS A 427 -5.75 -9.79 -0.85
N LEU A 428 -5.94 -10.52 -1.96
CA LEU A 428 -7.11 -10.43 -2.83
C LEU A 428 -7.75 -11.80 -3.12
N ALA A 429 -7.10 -12.90 -2.69
CA ALA A 429 -7.59 -14.27 -2.88
C ALA A 429 -7.92 -14.62 -4.36
N MET A 430 -7.11 -14.10 -5.29
CA MET A 430 -7.18 -14.47 -6.72
C MET A 430 -6.45 -15.79 -6.99
N ASN A 431 -5.31 -16.01 -6.34
CA ASN A 431 -4.58 -17.29 -6.38
C ASN A 431 -5.07 -18.28 -5.31
N ALA A 432 -4.40 -19.42 -5.18
CA ALA A 432 -4.79 -20.51 -4.27
C ALA A 432 -4.75 -20.15 -2.77
N ASP A 433 -4.11 -19.05 -2.38
CA ASP A 433 -4.04 -18.63 -0.98
C ASP A 433 -5.37 -17.97 -0.57
N LYS A 434 -6.30 -18.74 0.02
CA LYS A 434 -7.63 -18.26 0.45
C LYS A 434 -8.04 -18.81 1.82
N LEU A 435 -8.79 -18.00 2.57
CA LEU A 435 -9.49 -18.41 3.78
C LEU A 435 -10.69 -19.29 3.45
N GLN A 436 -10.98 -20.25 4.33
CA GLN A 436 -12.24 -21.00 4.31
C GLN A 436 -13.31 -20.30 5.16
N PRO A 437 -14.61 -20.59 4.93
CA PRO A 437 -15.69 -19.99 5.70
C PRO A 437 -15.52 -20.18 7.21
N GLY A 438 -15.61 -19.08 7.96
CA GLY A 438 -15.49 -19.05 9.41
C GLY A 438 -14.06 -19.00 9.95
N GLU A 439 -13.03 -19.16 9.11
CA GLU A 439 -11.64 -19.09 9.55
C GLU A 439 -11.24 -17.65 9.90
N HIS A 440 -10.62 -17.46 11.05
CA HIS A 440 -10.03 -16.19 11.47
C HIS A 440 -8.57 -16.07 11.03
N CYS A 441 -8.23 -14.93 10.43
CA CYS A 441 -6.89 -14.62 9.96
C CYS A 441 -6.34 -13.35 10.58
N ALA A 442 -5.17 -13.42 11.23
CA ALA A 442 -4.36 -12.24 11.49
C ALA A 442 -3.56 -11.92 10.22
N SER A 443 -3.89 -10.81 9.56
CA SER A 443 -3.39 -10.46 8.24
C SER A 443 -2.68 -9.11 8.26
N THR A 444 -1.53 -9.02 7.61
CA THR A 444 -0.83 -7.75 7.38
C THR A 444 -1.30 -7.04 6.10
N SER A 445 -2.38 -7.51 5.46
CA SER A 445 -3.04 -6.83 4.34
C SER A 445 -3.68 -5.49 4.76
N ASN A 446 -4.28 -4.79 3.81
CA ASN A 446 -4.94 -3.49 4.04
C ASN A 446 -6.48 -3.56 4.05
N ARG A 447 -7.08 -4.67 3.59
CA ARG A 447 -8.55 -4.80 3.49
C ARG A 447 -9.06 -6.07 4.17
N ASN A 448 -10.13 -5.90 4.93
CA ASN A 448 -10.87 -6.94 5.64
C ASN A 448 -12.37 -6.94 5.32
N PHE A 449 -12.76 -6.38 4.16
CA PHE A 449 -14.14 -6.48 3.68
C PHE A 449 -14.58 -7.95 3.55
N GLU A 450 -15.87 -8.19 3.71
CA GLU A 450 -16.45 -9.52 3.60
C GLU A 450 -16.06 -10.18 2.26
N GLY A 451 -15.51 -11.39 2.34
CA GLY A 451 -15.09 -12.17 1.17
C GLY A 451 -13.72 -11.79 0.59
N ARG A 452 -13.05 -10.75 1.10
CA ARG A 452 -11.81 -10.22 0.51
C ARG A 452 -10.67 -11.23 0.41
N GLN A 453 -10.44 -12.00 1.48
CA GLN A 453 -9.40 -13.03 1.53
C GLN A 453 -9.93 -14.45 1.29
N GLY A 454 -11.19 -14.57 0.84
CA GLY A 454 -11.90 -15.84 0.69
C GLY A 454 -13.35 -15.72 1.17
N ASN A 455 -14.26 -16.40 0.48
CA ASN A 455 -15.69 -16.31 0.78
C ASN A 455 -15.97 -16.80 2.23
N GLY A 456 -16.59 -15.93 3.04
CA GLY A 456 -16.88 -16.21 4.46
C GLY A 456 -15.66 -16.22 5.39
N GLY A 457 -14.45 -15.88 4.91
CA GLY A 457 -13.25 -15.76 5.74
C GLY A 457 -13.22 -14.48 6.55
N ARG A 458 -12.72 -14.54 7.80
CA ARG A 458 -12.76 -13.44 8.77
C ARG A 458 -11.37 -12.86 8.95
N THR A 459 -11.17 -11.63 8.51
CA THR A 459 -9.83 -11.01 8.44
C THR A 459 -9.67 -9.93 9.51
N HIS A 460 -8.56 -9.98 10.23
CA HIS A 460 -8.12 -8.98 11.19
C HIS A 460 -6.83 -8.33 10.70
N LEU A 461 -6.86 -7.03 10.43
CA LEU A 461 -5.72 -6.25 10.00
C LEU A 461 -4.83 -5.91 11.18
N VAL A 462 -3.55 -6.28 11.08
CA VAL A 462 -2.54 -6.08 12.13
C VAL A 462 -1.16 -5.78 11.54
N SER A 463 -0.22 -5.34 12.38
CA SER A 463 1.19 -5.19 12.01
C SER A 463 1.90 -6.55 11.87
N PRO A 464 3.05 -6.63 11.16
CA PRO A 464 3.83 -7.88 11.04
C PRO A 464 4.27 -8.47 12.38
N ALA A 465 4.68 -7.62 13.33
CA ALA A 465 5.08 -8.06 14.66
C ALA A 465 3.88 -8.66 15.43
N MET A 466 2.72 -8.01 15.36
CA MET A 466 1.47 -8.52 15.95
C MET A 466 1.04 -9.84 15.30
N ALA A 467 1.07 -9.94 13.97
CA ALA A 467 0.75 -11.17 13.25
C ALA A 467 1.67 -12.33 13.67
N ALA A 468 2.98 -12.10 13.76
CA ALA A 468 3.93 -13.10 14.21
C ALA A 468 3.70 -13.52 15.66
N ALA A 469 3.45 -12.55 16.55
CA ALA A 469 3.14 -12.82 17.96
C ALA A 469 1.86 -13.66 18.10
N ALA A 470 0.82 -13.29 17.35
CA ALA A 470 -0.45 -14.00 17.34
C ALA A 470 -0.34 -15.42 16.74
N ALA A 471 0.52 -15.64 15.75
CA ALA A 471 0.82 -16.97 15.23
C ALA A 471 1.42 -17.90 16.29
N ILE A 472 2.27 -17.35 17.15
CA ILE A 472 2.95 -18.11 18.22
C ILE A 472 2.00 -18.37 19.39
N ALA A 473 1.15 -17.40 19.72
CA ALA A 473 0.20 -17.52 20.82
C ALA A 473 -1.07 -18.33 20.45
N GLY A 474 -1.49 -18.32 19.18
CA GLY A 474 -2.76 -18.89 18.72
C GLY A 474 -3.96 -17.94 18.81
N HIS A 475 -3.75 -16.74 19.35
CA HIS A 475 -4.73 -15.67 19.54
C HIS A 475 -4.01 -14.31 19.60
N PHE A 476 -4.73 -13.18 19.61
CA PHE A 476 -4.08 -11.87 19.73
C PHE A 476 -3.43 -11.67 21.10
N VAL A 477 -2.29 -10.99 21.11
CA VAL A 477 -1.51 -10.67 22.32
C VAL A 477 -0.99 -9.24 22.24
N ASP A 478 -0.71 -8.62 23.38
CA ASP A 478 -0.05 -7.34 23.37
C ASP A 478 1.45 -7.49 23.09
N VAL A 479 1.84 -7.17 21.85
CA VAL A 479 3.22 -7.27 21.35
C VAL A 479 4.24 -6.44 22.15
N ARG A 480 3.78 -5.48 22.97
CA ARG A 480 4.66 -4.72 23.87
C ARG A 480 5.25 -5.57 25.00
N THR A 481 4.56 -6.66 25.34
CA THR A 481 4.86 -7.52 26.50
C THR A 481 5.12 -8.99 26.14
N PHE A 482 5.16 -9.33 24.84
CA PHE A 482 5.27 -10.70 24.31
C PHE A 482 6.69 -11.06 23.87
#